data_AF-A0A9E5KDV1-F1
#
_entry.id   AF-A0A9E5KDV1-F1
#
_cell.length_a   1.000
_cell.length_b   1.000
_cell.length_c   1.000
_cell.angle_alpha   90.00
_cell.angle_beta   90.00
_cell.angle_gamma   90.00
#
_symmetry.space_group_name_H-M   'P 1'
#
loop_
_entity.id
_entity.type
_entity.pdbx_description
1 polymer ?
#
loop_
_entity_poly.entity_id
_entity_poly.type
_entity_poly.pdbx_seq_one_letter_code
_entity_poly.pdbx_strand_id
1 'polypeptide(L)'
;MKCSRSGGWLAVLALAIIIGLIWRSTGIFAEQPEKNVVPIAGEMEIRKTLEQFVAAFNSNDAKAMVQTMTLAVEYIDESSQRVAGSKAITDFMETFFKGNNGAKLQITPEGARFVAPMVALEDAESVITIADKGKQTSRRISLVYALDGNNWKIASIREYPEAVDATGPSNRLVELAWLEGTWVDESADAIVETRFAVAKDGSHVTRDFVVRQLGEETLRGTQRIAVDPQTGAIKAWTFDSLGGHGESAWTRNGDSWLIRGRGVTGDGKEASATYIMKPLGKDRIEFQAVHKVVGDQVEPDSKTILVRKVLPSKP
;
A
#
# COMPACT_ATOMS: atom_id res chain seq x y z
N MET A 1 51.79 16.55 -5.26
CA MET A 1 51.33 15.84 -4.03
C MET A 1 49.80 15.91 -3.95
N LYS A 2 49.17 15.15 -3.03
CA LYS A 2 47.71 14.89 -3.05
C LYS A 2 46.88 16.17 -2.92
N CYS A 3 45.86 16.31 -3.77
CA CYS A 3 44.75 17.24 -3.56
C CYS A 3 43.56 16.45 -3.01
N SER A 4 42.80 17.01 -2.06
CA SER A 4 41.65 16.34 -1.47
C SER A 4 40.35 16.72 -2.19
N ARG A 5 39.52 15.73 -2.52
CA ARG A 5 38.12 15.91 -2.92
C ARG A 5 37.29 14.87 -2.19
N SER A 6 36.40 15.33 -1.31
CA SER A 6 35.47 14.50 -0.55
C SER A 6 34.09 15.15 -0.58
N GLY A 7 33.15 14.51 -1.28
CA GLY A 7 31.78 14.99 -1.48
C GLY A 7 31.19 14.40 -2.77
N GLY A 8 29.94 13.93 -2.72
CA GLY A 8 29.24 13.30 -3.86
C GLY A 8 29.29 11.77 -3.86
N TRP A 9 28.74 11.13 -2.83
CA TRP A 9 28.40 9.69 -2.79
C TRP A 9 27.00 9.55 -2.17
N LEU A 10 25.98 9.47 -3.04
CA LEU A 10 24.55 9.36 -2.73
C LEU A 10 23.86 8.64 -3.91
N ALA A 11 22.84 7.82 -3.62
CA ALA A 11 22.26 6.77 -4.47
C ALA A 11 23.28 5.68 -4.92
N VAL A 12 22.90 4.47 -5.31
CA VAL A 12 21.60 3.84 -5.66
C VAL A 12 21.47 2.53 -4.87
N LEU A 13 20.25 2.01 -4.59
CA LEU A 13 20.07 0.64 -4.06
C LEU A 13 18.86 -0.12 -4.65
N ALA A 14 19.07 -1.34 -5.18
CA ALA A 14 18.07 -2.11 -5.93
C ALA A 14 18.47 -3.61 -6.26
N LEU A 15 17.66 -4.64 -5.94
CA LEU A 15 17.74 -6.14 -6.20
C LEU A 15 16.72 -6.85 -5.20
N ALA A 16 16.50 -8.19 -5.01
CA ALA A 16 17.00 -9.46 -5.61
C ALA A 16 16.00 -10.68 -5.54
N ILE A 17 16.06 -11.62 -6.54
CA ILE A 17 16.04 -13.13 -6.45
C ILE A 17 14.74 -13.91 -5.96
N ILE A 18 14.43 -15.20 -6.28
CA ILE A 18 14.46 -16.07 -7.51
C ILE A 18 13.68 -17.43 -7.30
N ILE A 19 13.27 -18.16 -8.37
CA ILE A 19 12.74 -19.58 -8.47
C ILE A 19 11.38 -19.91 -7.77
N GLY A 20 10.43 -20.72 -8.30
CA GLY A 20 10.23 -21.27 -9.66
C GLY A 20 9.79 -22.76 -9.74
N LEU A 21 8.62 -23.09 -10.33
CA LEU A 21 8.29 -24.36 -11.04
C LEU A 21 6.84 -24.38 -11.59
N ILE A 22 6.52 -25.35 -12.46
CA ILE A 22 5.25 -25.48 -13.22
C ILE A 22 4.51 -26.76 -12.81
N TRP A 23 3.16 -26.73 -12.75
CA TRP A 23 2.34 -27.91 -13.04
C TRP A 23 1.05 -27.56 -13.80
N ARG A 24 0.63 -28.46 -14.69
CA ARG A 24 -0.64 -28.40 -15.43
C ARG A 24 -1.47 -29.62 -15.04
N SER A 25 -2.73 -29.41 -14.67
CA SER A 25 -3.76 -30.45 -14.72
C SER A 25 -5.12 -29.84 -15.05
N THR A 26 -5.76 -30.37 -16.09
CA THR A 26 -7.16 -30.12 -16.42
C THR A 26 -8.01 -31.23 -15.81
N GLY A 27 -9.07 -30.90 -15.07
CA GLY A 27 -10.01 -31.92 -14.62
C GLY A 27 -11.14 -31.43 -13.72
N ILE A 28 -12.37 -31.58 -14.22
CA ILE A 28 -13.61 -31.81 -13.47
C ILE A 28 -14.07 -30.66 -12.55
N PHE A 29 -15.19 -30.03 -12.91
CA PHE A 29 -16.04 -29.33 -11.95
C PHE A 29 -16.66 -30.35 -10.99
N ALA A 30 -16.43 -30.17 -9.69
CA ALA A 30 -17.17 -30.84 -8.63
C ALA A 30 -18.04 -29.80 -7.92
N GLU A 31 -19.34 -30.06 -7.87
CA GLU A 31 -20.32 -29.25 -7.14
C GLU A 31 -20.04 -29.39 -5.64
N GLN A 32 -19.75 -28.27 -4.96
CA GLN A 32 -19.39 -28.33 -3.54
C GLN A 32 -20.66 -28.39 -2.67
N PRO A 33 -20.79 -29.38 -1.76
CA PRO A 33 -21.88 -29.40 -0.79
C PRO A 33 -21.70 -28.27 0.24
N GLU A 34 -22.81 -27.61 0.60
CA GLU A 34 -22.80 -26.61 1.67
C GLU A 34 -22.30 -27.24 2.98
N LYS A 35 -21.23 -26.65 3.54
CA LYS A 35 -20.69 -27.09 4.83
C LYS A 35 -21.54 -26.56 5.97
N ASN A 36 -22.37 -27.42 6.54
CA ASN A 36 -22.84 -27.22 7.92
C ASN A 36 -21.63 -27.30 8.88
N VAL A 37 -21.01 -26.15 9.14
CA VAL A 37 -19.90 -26.02 10.10
C VAL A 37 -20.47 -26.04 11.51
N VAL A 38 -20.19 -27.11 12.26
CA VAL A 38 -20.40 -27.13 13.72
C VAL A 38 -19.30 -26.26 14.35
N PRO A 39 -19.64 -25.22 15.14
CA PRO A 39 -18.64 -24.31 15.68
C PRO A 39 -17.58 -25.03 16.53
N ILE A 40 -16.31 -24.70 16.31
CA ILE A 40 -15.21 -25.27 17.10
C ILE A 40 -15.20 -24.61 18.49
N ALA A 41 -14.80 -25.35 19.53
CA ALA A 41 -14.74 -24.83 20.89
C ALA A 41 -13.90 -23.55 20.97
N GLY A 42 -14.54 -22.43 21.32
CA GLY A 42 -13.96 -21.07 21.34
C GLY A 42 -14.49 -20.15 20.23
N GLU A 43 -14.95 -20.68 19.10
CA GLU A 43 -15.42 -19.87 17.96
C GLU A 43 -16.65 -19.02 18.30
N MET A 44 -17.58 -19.57 19.09
CA MET A 44 -18.75 -18.81 19.59
C MET A 44 -18.34 -17.64 20.49
N GLU A 45 -17.29 -17.79 21.30
CA GLU A 45 -16.82 -16.74 22.20
C GLU A 45 -16.00 -15.68 21.45
N ILE A 46 -15.27 -16.07 20.40
CA ILE A 46 -14.66 -15.14 19.44
C ILE A 46 -15.74 -14.30 18.75
N ARG A 47 -16.81 -14.94 18.24
CA ARG A 47 -17.93 -14.27 17.57
C ARG A 47 -18.65 -13.29 18.49
N LYS A 48 -18.94 -13.69 19.73
CA LYS A 48 -19.48 -12.85 20.80
C LYS A 48 -18.56 -11.68 21.18
N THR A 49 -17.25 -11.86 21.10
CA THR A 49 -16.27 -10.77 21.29
C THR A 49 -16.36 -9.75 20.17
N LEU A 50 -16.51 -10.20 18.91
CA LEU A 50 -16.73 -9.35 17.74
C LEU A 50 -18.08 -8.61 17.81
N GLU A 51 -19.16 -9.29 18.23
CA GLU A 51 -20.47 -8.68 18.46
C GLU A 51 -20.41 -7.57 19.52
N GLN A 52 -19.72 -7.80 20.64
CA GLN A 52 -19.50 -6.80 21.69
C GLN A 52 -18.69 -5.60 21.18
N PHE A 53 -17.63 -5.85 20.40
CA PHE A 53 -16.79 -4.82 19.78
C PHE A 53 -17.60 -3.92 18.84
N VAL A 54 -18.39 -4.52 17.96
CA VAL A 54 -19.29 -3.81 17.02
C VAL A 54 -20.39 -3.06 17.77
N ALA A 55 -20.99 -3.63 18.81
CA ALA A 55 -21.99 -2.96 19.64
C ALA A 55 -21.43 -1.73 20.38
N ALA A 56 -20.20 -1.81 20.89
CA ALA A 56 -19.52 -0.70 21.54
C ALA A 56 -19.18 0.43 20.54
N PHE A 57 -18.65 0.10 19.36
CA PHE A 57 -18.43 1.08 18.27
C PHE A 57 -19.75 1.77 17.91
N ASN A 58 -20.82 0.99 17.71
CA ASN A 58 -22.14 1.50 17.33
C ASN A 58 -22.82 2.34 18.43
N SER A 59 -22.33 2.25 19.67
CA SER A 59 -22.71 3.11 20.80
C SER A 59 -21.76 4.31 20.98
N ASN A 60 -20.73 4.41 20.13
CA ASN A 60 -19.62 5.36 20.19
C ASN A 60 -18.84 5.34 21.54
N ASP A 61 -18.84 4.19 22.23
CA ASP A 61 -18.12 3.98 23.49
C ASP A 61 -16.74 3.36 23.22
N ALA A 62 -15.73 4.23 23.11
CA ALA A 62 -14.33 3.83 22.95
C ALA A 62 -13.79 2.97 24.13
N LYS A 63 -14.37 3.06 25.33
CA LYS A 63 -13.89 2.36 26.52
C LYS A 63 -14.45 0.95 26.59
N ALA A 64 -15.73 0.76 26.27
CA ALA A 64 -16.30 -0.57 26.04
C ALA A 64 -15.64 -1.25 24.84
N MET A 65 -15.37 -0.52 23.75
CA MET A 65 -14.75 -1.03 22.53
C MET A 65 -13.32 -1.56 22.77
N VAL A 66 -12.56 -0.95 23.67
CA VAL A 66 -11.21 -1.40 24.03
C VAL A 66 -11.22 -2.52 25.10
N GLN A 67 -12.32 -2.74 25.82
CA GLN A 67 -12.42 -3.88 26.76
C GLN A 67 -12.47 -5.25 26.07
N THR A 68 -12.93 -5.30 24.81
CA THR A 68 -12.87 -6.51 23.97
C THR A 68 -11.48 -6.78 23.36
N MET A 69 -10.49 -5.94 23.69
CA MET A 69 -9.12 -6.00 23.17
C MET A 69 -8.11 -6.41 24.24
N THR A 70 -6.99 -7.01 23.81
CA THR A 70 -5.84 -7.25 24.70
C THR A 70 -5.19 -5.92 25.09
N LEU A 71 -4.48 -5.86 26.22
CA LEU A 71 -3.82 -4.61 26.66
C LEU A 71 -2.80 -4.08 25.63
N ALA A 72 -2.14 -5.00 24.90
CA ALA A 72 -1.10 -4.74 23.92
C ALA A 72 -1.62 -4.71 22.46
N VAL A 73 -2.94 -4.62 22.27
CA VAL A 73 -3.60 -4.59 20.95
C VAL A 73 -2.99 -3.58 19.99
N GLU A 74 -2.95 -3.92 18.71
CA GLU A 74 -2.62 -2.99 17.63
C GLU A 74 -3.76 -2.83 16.62
N TYR A 75 -3.88 -1.62 16.08
CA TYR A 75 -4.66 -1.30 14.91
C TYR A 75 -3.71 -0.80 13.81
N ILE A 76 -3.88 -1.30 12.59
CA ILE A 76 -3.08 -0.96 11.43
C ILE A 76 -4.01 -0.56 10.28
N ASP A 77 -3.93 0.70 9.84
CA ASP A 77 -4.81 1.25 8.79
C ASP A 77 -4.40 0.79 7.38
N GLU A 78 -5.19 1.16 6.36
CA GLU A 78 -4.90 0.82 4.97
C GLU A 78 -3.63 1.51 4.43
N SER A 79 -3.24 2.60 5.08
CA SER A 79 -1.97 3.30 4.89
C SER A 79 -0.81 2.70 5.69
N SER A 80 -1.00 1.55 6.36
CA SER A 80 -0.04 0.89 7.24
C SER A 80 0.53 1.76 8.38
N GLN A 81 -0.20 2.79 8.81
CA GLN A 81 0.05 3.46 10.09
C GLN A 81 -0.39 2.54 11.22
N ARG A 82 0.34 2.56 12.35
CA ARG A 82 0.12 1.65 13.47
C ARG A 82 -0.21 2.42 14.74
N VAL A 83 -1.39 2.17 15.31
CA VAL A 83 -1.78 2.60 16.66
C VAL A 83 -1.66 1.39 17.58
N ALA A 84 -0.79 1.46 18.60
CA ALA A 84 -0.46 0.32 19.45
C ALA A 84 -0.68 0.61 20.94
N GLY A 85 -1.25 -0.38 21.63
CA GLY A 85 -1.65 -0.31 23.03
C GLY A 85 -3.08 0.20 23.20
N SER A 86 -3.83 -0.50 24.06
CA SER A 86 -5.21 -0.17 24.47
C SER A 86 -5.47 1.31 24.74
N LYS A 87 -4.57 2.01 25.45
CA LYS A 87 -4.72 3.46 25.70
C LYS A 87 -4.68 4.30 24.42
N ALA A 88 -3.75 4.02 23.50
CA ALA A 88 -3.62 4.78 22.25
C ALA A 88 -4.83 4.54 21.33
N ILE A 89 -5.36 3.31 21.27
CA ILE A 89 -6.61 3.02 20.55
C ILE A 89 -7.81 3.71 21.22
N THR A 90 -7.83 3.81 22.56
CA THR A 90 -8.87 4.58 23.27
C THR A 90 -8.86 6.06 22.85
N ASP A 91 -7.68 6.70 22.89
CA ASP A 91 -7.51 8.12 22.51
C ASP A 91 -7.88 8.36 21.03
N PHE A 92 -7.49 7.43 20.15
CA PHE A 92 -7.79 7.44 18.72
C PHE A 92 -9.30 7.31 18.46
N MET A 93 -9.97 6.32 19.07
CA MET A 93 -11.40 6.10 18.89
C MET A 93 -12.26 7.21 19.52
N GLU A 94 -11.89 7.73 20.70
CA GLU A 94 -12.53 8.92 21.25
C GLU A 94 -12.42 10.12 20.27
N THR A 95 -11.30 10.27 19.58
CA THR A 95 -11.09 11.34 18.58
C THR A 95 -11.93 11.08 17.31
N PHE A 96 -11.96 9.83 16.83
CA PHE A 96 -12.79 9.42 15.70
C PHE A 96 -14.28 9.67 15.94
N PHE A 97 -14.82 9.29 17.11
CA PHE A 97 -16.23 9.50 17.44
C PHE A 97 -16.59 10.97 17.64
N LYS A 98 -15.71 11.78 18.26
CA LYS A 98 -15.88 13.25 18.34
C LYS A 98 -15.95 13.89 16.95
N GLY A 99 -15.18 13.36 16.00
CA GLY A 99 -15.21 13.81 14.60
C GLY A 99 -16.38 13.24 13.76
N ASN A 100 -16.93 12.07 14.11
CA ASN A 100 -17.91 11.31 13.31
C ASN A 100 -19.04 10.78 14.20
N ASN A 101 -19.81 11.69 14.79
CA ASN A 101 -20.91 11.37 15.69
C ASN A 101 -21.95 10.45 15.02
N GLY A 102 -22.40 9.41 15.71
CA GLY A 102 -23.40 8.47 15.17
C GLY A 102 -22.87 7.52 14.09
N ALA A 103 -21.57 7.49 13.82
CA ALA A 103 -20.94 6.51 12.93
C ALA A 103 -21.32 5.08 13.33
N LYS A 104 -21.58 4.24 12.33
CA LYS A 104 -21.92 2.83 12.48
C LYS A 104 -20.90 1.93 11.80
N LEU A 105 -20.64 0.79 12.42
CA LEU A 105 -19.78 -0.30 11.96
C LEU A 105 -20.64 -1.55 11.79
N GLN A 106 -20.42 -2.25 10.69
CA GLN A 106 -20.78 -3.65 10.49
C GLN A 106 -19.50 -4.42 10.17
N ILE A 107 -19.33 -5.62 10.73
CA ILE A 107 -18.30 -6.56 10.30
C ILE A 107 -18.97 -7.87 9.90
N THR A 108 -18.62 -8.37 8.71
CA THR A 108 -19.07 -9.63 8.15
C THR A 108 -17.88 -10.61 8.12
N PRO A 109 -17.75 -11.51 9.12
CA PRO A 109 -16.61 -12.43 9.21
C PRO A 109 -16.70 -13.59 8.21
N GLU A 110 -15.58 -13.96 7.59
CA GLU A 110 -15.44 -15.15 6.74
C GLU A 110 -15.31 -16.45 7.59
N GLY A 111 -14.97 -16.31 8.88
CA GLY A 111 -14.98 -17.38 9.89
C GLY A 111 -13.62 -17.58 10.59
N ALA A 112 -13.61 -17.48 11.92
CA ALA A 112 -12.40 -17.62 12.74
C ALA A 112 -11.73 -18.99 12.59
N ARG A 113 -10.43 -18.96 12.26
CA ARG A 113 -9.59 -20.14 12.03
C ARG A 113 -8.43 -20.16 13.04
N PHE A 114 -8.43 -21.17 13.91
CA PHE A 114 -7.36 -21.38 14.89
C PHE A 114 -6.01 -21.61 14.20
N VAL A 115 -4.99 -20.86 14.65
CA VAL A 115 -3.60 -20.97 14.18
C VAL A 115 -2.65 -21.46 15.29
N ALA A 116 -3.06 -21.34 16.55
CA ALA A 116 -2.48 -21.98 17.72
C ALA A 116 -3.58 -22.22 18.77
N PRO A 117 -3.36 -23.04 19.83
CA PRO A 117 -4.40 -23.35 20.82
C PRO A 117 -5.02 -22.14 21.55
N MET A 118 -4.31 -21.00 21.56
CA MET A 118 -4.74 -19.74 22.19
C MET A 118 -4.77 -18.56 21.20
N VAL A 119 -4.70 -18.82 19.88
CA VAL A 119 -4.67 -17.78 18.84
C VAL A 119 -5.51 -18.19 17.63
N ALA A 120 -6.40 -17.31 17.19
CA ALA A 120 -7.20 -17.45 15.98
C ALA A 120 -6.99 -16.26 15.03
N LEU A 121 -7.14 -16.51 13.73
CA LEU A 121 -7.13 -15.52 12.67
C LEU A 121 -8.50 -15.54 11.99
N GLU A 122 -9.06 -14.38 11.68
CA GLU A 122 -10.31 -14.24 10.93
C GLU A 122 -10.13 -13.14 9.88
N ASP A 123 -10.46 -13.44 8.62
CA ASP A 123 -10.63 -12.41 7.59
C ASP A 123 -12.10 -11.99 7.55
N ALA A 124 -12.37 -10.72 7.26
CA ALA A 124 -13.72 -10.16 7.29
C ALA A 124 -13.87 -8.95 6.35
N GLU A 125 -15.11 -8.60 6.01
CA GLU A 125 -15.46 -7.28 5.45
C GLU A 125 -15.90 -6.34 6.58
N SER A 126 -15.36 -5.12 6.60
CA SER A 126 -15.71 -4.03 7.52
C SER A 126 -16.38 -2.90 6.76
N VAL A 127 -17.61 -2.56 7.11
CA VAL A 127 -18.36 -1.45 6.52
C VAL A 127 -18.60 -0.38 7.57
N ILE A 128 -18.09 0.83 7.34
CA ILE A 128 -18.34 2.00 8.18
C ILE A 128 -19.24 2.98 7.44
N THR A 129 -20.33 3.40 8.10
CA THR A 129 -21.32 4.35 7.58
C THR A 129 -21.46 5.56 8.51
N ILE A 130 -21.37 6.76 7.93
CA ILE A 130 -21.42 8.06 8.61
C ILE A 130 -22.51 8.88 7.90
N ALA A 131 -23.76 8.67 8.33
CA ALA A 131 -24.95 9.03 7.56
C ALA A 131 -25.19 10.55 7.45
N ASP A 132 -24.82 11.32 8.47
CA ASP A 132 -24.87 12.79 8.47
C ASP A 132 -23.97 13.43 7.40
N LYS A 133 -22.91 12.72 6.99
CA LYS A 133 -21.95 13.13 5.95
C LYS A 133 -22.17 12.43 4.62
N GLY A 134 -23.17 11.54 4.52
CA GLY A 134 -23.38 10.69 3.34
C GLY A 134 -22.19 9.80 2.98
N LYS A 135 -21.30 9.49 3.94
CA LYS A 135 -20.09 8.69 3.70
C LYS A 135 -20.31 7.23 4.10
N GLN A 136 -19.96 6.31 3.20
CA GLN A 136 -19.78 4.89 3.50
C GLN A 136 -18.43 4.44 2.94
N THR A 137 -17.80 3.46 3.58
CA THR A 137 -16.51 2.85 3.17
C THR A 137 -16.52 1.37 3.48
N SER A 138 -16.11 0.51 2.53
CA SER A 138 -15.89 -0.92 2.79
C SER A 138 -14.40 -1.27 2.74
N ARG A 139 -13.92 -2.07 3.69
CA ARG A 139 -12.52 -2.49 3.80
C ARG A 139 -12.51 -3.98 4.07
N ARG A 140 -11.68 -4.74 3.35
CA ARG A 140 -11.26 -6.07 3.87
C ARG A 140 -10.40 -5.82 5.11
N ILE A 141 -10.57 -6.65 6.12
CA ILE A 141 -9.77 -6.63 7.34
C ILE A 141 -9.31 -8.05 7.71
N SER A 142 -8.18 -8.15 8.40
CA SER A 142 -7.81 -9.36 9.16
C SER A 142 -7.83 -9.02 10.65
N LEU A 143 -8.50 -9.85 11.46
CA LEU A 143 -8.46 -9.81 12.91
C LEU A 143 -7.62 -10.98 13.43
N VAL A 144 -6.74 -10.69 14.39
CA VAL A 144 -6.09 -11.71 15.21
C VAL A 144 -6.74 -11.68 16.59
N TYR A 145 -7.26 -12.83 17.04
CA TYR A 145 -7.76 -13.00 18.40
C TYR A 145 -6.78 -13.82 19.24
N ALA A 146 -6.64 -13.46 20.51
CA ALA A 146 -5.88 -14.20 21.50
C ALA A 146 -6.74 -14.51 22.73
N LEU A 147 -6.47 -15.62 23.40
CA LEU A 147 -7.09 -15.96 24.68
C LEU A 147 -6.36 -15.22 25.82
N ASP A 148 -7.00 -14.16 26.34
CA ASP A 148 -6.50 -13.30 27.43
C ASP A 148 -7.17 -13.71 28.75
N GLY A 149 -6.44 -14.51 29.54
CA GLY A 149 -7.00 -15.21 30.69
C GLY A 149 -8.05 -16.25 30.24
N ASN A 150 -9.32 -16.00 30.58
CA ASN A 150 -10.44 -16.87 30.21
C ASN A 150 -11.28 -16.30 29.04
N ASN A 151 -10.94 -15.13 28.49
CA ASN A 151 -11.73 -14.46 27.47
C ASN A 151 -10.95 -14.36 26.16
N TRP A 152 -11.59 -14.68 25.03
CA TRP A 152 -11.05 -14.31 23.73
C TRP A 152 -11.12 -12.78 23.57
N LYS A 153 -10.08 -12.20 22.98
CA LYS A 153 -9.97 -10.75 22.74
C LYS A 153 -9.26 -10.45 21.45
N ILE A 154 -9.60 -9.32 20.84
CA ILE A 154 -8.92 -8.81 19.66
C ILE A 154 -7.50 -8.35 20.04
N ALA A 155 -6.49 -8.91 19.39
CA ALA A 155 -5.07 -8.64 19.62
C ALA A 155 -4.43 -7.84 18.48
N SER A 156 -4.94 -7.95 17.26
CA SER A 156 -4.55 -7.12 16.11
C SER A 156 -5.74 -6.92 15.18
N ILE A 157 -5.93 -5.71 14.67
CA ILE A 157 -6.81 -5.40 13.54
C ILE A 157 -5.93 -4.80 12.44
N ARG A 158 -5.99 -5.37 11.24
CA ARG A 158 -5.37 -4.80 10.04
C ARG A 158 -6.44 -4.51 9.00
N GLU A 159 -6.54 -3.27 8.57
CA GLU A 159 -7.28 -2.90 7.38
C GLU A 159 -6.42 -3.05 6.12
N TYR A 160 -7.04 -3.49 5.03
CA TYR A 160 -6.47 -3.43 3.69
C TYR A 160 -7.13 -2.29 2.91
N PRO A 161 -6.46 -1.75 1.88
CA PRO A 161 -7.07 -0.79 0.96
C PRO A 161 -8.42 -1.30 0.42
N GLU A 162 -9.32 -0.35 0.15
CA GLU A 162 -10.61 -0.60 -0.50
C GLU A 162 -10.38 -1.45 -1.76
N ALA A 163 -10.91 -2.69 -1.75
CA ALA A 163 -10.87 -3.56 -2.91
C ALA A 163 -11.76 -2.95 -3.98
N VAL A 164 -11.15 -2.19 -4.88
CA VAL A 164 -11.86 -1.37 -5.87
C VAL A 164 -12.81 -2.25 -6.68
N ASP A 165 -14.06 -1.78 -6.83
CA ASP A 165 -15.12 -2.46 -7.56
C ASP A 165 -14.64 -3.09 -8.86
N ALA A 166 -15.14 -4.30 -9.14
CA ALA A 166 -14.67 -5.23 -10.16
C ALA A 166 -14.95 -4.81 -11.63
N THR A 167 -14.85 -3.50 -11.91
CA THR A 167 -14.79 -2.86 -13.24
C THR A 167 -13.49 -3.13 -14.01
N GLY A 168 -12.76 -4.19 -13.64
CA GLY A 168 -11.55 -4.68 -14.30
C GLY A 168 -10.26 -3.94 -13.92
N PRO A 169 -9.08 -4.60 -14.01
CA PRO A 169 -7.78 -3.96 -13.77
C PRO A 169 -7.50 -2.73 -14.64
N SER A 170 -8.10 -2.68 -15.84
CA SER A 170 -7.92 -1.62 -16.82
C SER A 170 -8.55 -0.28 -16.43
N ASN A 171 -9.69 -0.27 -15.71
CA ASN A 171 -10.38 0.98 -15.36
C ASN A 171 -9.55 1.85 -14.40
N ARG A 172 -8.82 1.22 -13.47
CA ARG A 172 -7.97 1.91 -12.48
C ARG A 172 -6.69 2.52 -13.07
N LEU A 173 -6.15 1.95 -14.15
CA LEU A 173 -5.00 2.53 -14.84
C LEU A 173 -5.34 3.80 -15.63
N VAL A 174 -6.63 4.05 -15.93
CA VAL A 174 -7.09 5.32 -16.53
C VAL A 174 -6.81 6.51 -15.60
N GLU A 175 -6.79 6.31 -14.27
CA GLU A 175 -6.38 7.35 -13.31
C GLU A 175 -4.91 7.79 -13.46
N LEU A 176 -4.09 7.04 -14.21
CA LEU A 176 -2.71 7.38 -14.56
C LEU A 176 -2.53 7.80 -16.03
N ALA A 177 -3.59 7.88 -16.85
CA ALA A 177 -3.47 8.21 -18.28
C ALA A 177 -2.83 9.57 -18.55
N TRP A 178 -2.92 10.52 -17.62
CA TRP A 178 -2.25 11.83 -17.70
C TRP A 178 -0.72 11.74 -17.70
N LEU A 179 -0.13 10.65 -17.20
CA LEU A 179 1.32 10.39 -17.26
C LEU A 179 1.81 9.99 -18.65
N GLU A 180 0.95 9.48 -19.54
CA GLU A 180 1.39 8.97 -20.84
C GLU A 180 2.14 10.03 -21.66
N GLY A 181 3.25 9.62 -22.29
CA GLY A 181 4.17 10.49 -23.01
C GLY A 181 5.55 10.59 -22.33
N THR A 182 6.37 11.52 -22.82
CA THR A 182 7.73 11.76 -22.31
C THR A 182 7.79 13.02 -21.45
N TRP A 183 8.58 12.94 -20.39
CA TRP A 183 8.81 13.97 -19.38
C TRP A 183 10.31 14.16 -19.17
N VAL A 184 10.72 15.36 -18.83
CA VAL A 184 12.10 15.69 -18.44
C VAL A 184 12.08 16.36 -17.07
N ASP A 185 12.90 15.85 -16.18
CA ASP A 185 13.39 16.51 -14.98
C ASP A 185 14.81 17.01 -15.29
N GLU A 186 15.09 18.29 -15.05
CA GLU A 186 16.37 18.92 -15.39
C GLU A 186 16.85 19.77 -14.21
N SER A 187 18.06 19.44 -13.74
CA SER A 187 18.75 20.08 -12.63
C SER A 187 20.17 20.48 -13.05
N ALA A 188 20.89 21.22 -12.21
CA ALA A 188 22.27 21.64 -12.50
C ALA A 188 23.24 20.46 -12.68
N ASP A 189 22.99 19.34 -11.99
CA ASP A 189 23.91 18.19 -11.93
C ASP A 189 23.44 16.99 -12.79
N ALA A 190 22.13 16.87 -13.03
CA ALA A 190 21.53 15.72 -13.71
C ALA A 190 20.27 16.06 -14.54
N ILE A 191 20.08 15.33 -15.63
CA ILE A 191 18.86 15.33 -16.46
C ILE A 191 18.26 13.92 -16.42
N VAL A 192 16.97 13.80 -16.09
CA VAL A 192 16.24 12.53 -16.12
C VAL A 192 15.12 12.59 -17.17
N GLU A 193 15.30 11.88 -18.27
CA GLU A 193 14.22 11.68 -19.25
C GLU A 193 13.42 10.44 -18.88
N THR A 194 12.11 10.60 -18.69
CA THR A 194 11.17 9.52 -18.34
C THR A 194 10.07 9.43 -19.39
N ARG A 195 9.78 8.23 -19.90
CA ARG A 195 8.66 7.97 -20.79
C ARG A 195 7.68 7.01 -20.14
N PHE A 196 6.40 7.36 -20.09
CA PHE A 196 5.30 6.43 -19.80
C PHE A 196 4.55 6.09 -21.10
N ALA A 197 4.06 4.85 -21.21
CA ALA A 197 3.15 4.41 -22.27
C ALA A 197 2.24 3.30 -21.73
N VAL A 198 0.99 3.25 -22.19
CA VAL A 198 0.09 2.13 -21.83
C VAL A 198 0.48 0.89 -22.67
N ALA A 199 0.46 -0.29 -22.05
CA ALA A 199 0.65 -1.55 -22.77
C ALA A 199 -0.48 -1.77 -23.79
N LYS A 200 -0.17 -2.44 -24.92
CA LYS A 200 -1.13 -2.63 -26.04
C LYS A 200 -2.40 -3.40 -25.67
N ASP A 201 -2.36 -4.15 -24.57
CA ASP A 201 -3.46 -4.94 -24.01
C ASP A 201 -4.18 -4.22 -22.84
N GLY A 202 -3.75 -3.00 -22.47
CA GLY A 202 -4.28 -2.24 -21.34
C GLY A 202 -3.94 -2.81 -19.96
N SER A 203 -3.09 -3.84 -19.86
CA SER A 203 -2.83 -4.56 -18.60
C SER A 203 -1.95 -3.80 -17.59
N HIS A 204 -1.08 -2.91 -18.08
CA HIS A 204 -0.14 -2.14 -17.28
C HIS A 204 0.33 -0.88 -18.02
N VAL A 205 0.91 0.07 -17.31
CA VAL A 205 1.71 1.17 -17.86
C VAL A 205 3.19 0.78 -17.79
N THR A 206 3.92 0.96 -18.89
CA THR A 206 5.38 0.86 -18.93
C THR A 206 5.99 2.23 -18.69
N ARG A 207 6.92 2.34 -17.76
CA ARG A 207 7.77 3.53 -17.56
C ARG A 207 9.22 3.18 -17.86
N ASP A 208 9.81 3.81 -18.87
CA ASP A 208 11.26 3.77 -19.12
C ASP A 208 11.89 5.08 -18.65
N PHE A 209 13.10 5.06 -18.09
CA PHE A 209 13.81 6.27 -17.71
C PHE A 209 15.33 6.18 -17.94
N VAL A 210 15.95 7.33 -18.20
CA VAL A 210 17.39 7.49 -18.38
C VAL A 210 17.85 8.73 -17.60
N VAL A 211 18.82 8.53 -16.70
CA VAL A 211 19.55 9.58 -15.99
C VAL A 211 20.83 9.90 -16.75
N ARG A 212 21.11 11.18 -16.96
CA ARG A 212 22.39 11.66 -17.49
C ARG A 212 23.02 12.67 -16.54
N GLN A 213 24.33 12.60 -16.37
CA GLN A 213 25.14 13.54 -15.61
C GLN A 213 26.30 13.98 -16.50
N LEU A 214 26.57 15.30 -16.58
CA LEU A 214 27.57 15.88 -17.50
C LEU A 214 27.42 15.47 -18.98
N GLY A 215 26.23 15.01 -19.38
CA GLY A 215 25.92 14.50 -20.73
C GLY A 215 26.04 12.98 -20.90
N GLU A 216 26.75 12.29 -20.01
CA GLU A 216 26.91 10.83 -20.04
C GLU A 216 25.73 10.10 -19.39
N GLU A 217 25.37 8.92 -19.89
CA GLU A 217 24.31 8.09 -19.32
C GLU A 217 24.85 7.28 -18.13
N THR A 218 24.40 7.64 -16.92
CA THR A 218 24.89 7.04 -15.66
C THR A 218 23.94 5.98 -15.10
N LEU A 219 22.65 6.04 -15.43
CA LEU A 219 21.65 5.05 -15.02
C LEU A 219 20.51 4.98 -16.04
N ARG A 220 20.05 3.77 -16.34
CA ARG A 220 18.81 3.51 -17.09
C ARG A 220 17.94 2.56 -16.29
N GLY A 221 16.63 2.76 -16.32
CA GLY A 221 15.69 1.81 -15.71
C GLY A 221 14.39 1.68 -16.46
N THR A 222 13.67 0.62 -16.12
CA THR A 222 12.32 0.30 -16.61
C THR A 222 11.42 0.01 -15.41
N GLN A 223 10.12 0.21 -15.57
CA GLN A 223 9.14 -0.06 -14.51
C GLN A 223 7.81 -0.49 -15.14
N ARG A 224 7.14 -1.43 -14.49
CA ARG A 224 5.81 -1.93 -14.86
C ARG A 224 4.84 -1.55 -13.76
N ILE A 225 3.86 -0.71 -14.09
CA ILE A 225 2.86 -0.16 -13.16
C ILE A 225 1.52 -0.82 -13.50
N ALA A 226 0.97 -1.62 -12.58
CA ALA A 226 -0.26 -2.39 -12.81
C ALA A 226 -1.16 -2.36 -11.57
N VAL A 227 -2.42 -2.75 -11.74
CA VAL A 227 -3.29 -3.04 -10.58
C VAL A 227 -2.96 -4.44 -10.08
N ASP A 228 -2.69 -4.55 -8.78
CA ASP A 228 -2.57 -5.84 -8.10
C ASP A 228 -3.97 -6.44 -7.87
N PRO A 229 -4.30 -7.58 -8.49
CA PRO A 229 -5.63 -8.18 -8.37
C PRO A 229 -5.94 -8.73 -6.97
N GLN A 230 -4.94 -8.86 -6.08
CA GLN A 230 -5.18 -9.28 -4.69
C GLN A 230 -5.56 -8.12 -3.76
N THR A 231 -5.21 -6.88 -4.12
CA THR A 231 -5.35 -5.71 -3.22
C THR A 231 -6.10 -4.52 -3.85
N GLY A 232 -6.37 -4.51 -5.16
CA GLY A 232 -6.97 -3.37 -5.87
C GLY A 232 -6.08 -2.12 -5.94
N ALA A 233 -4.90 -2.16 -5.32
CA ALA A 233 -3.92 -1.10 -5.31
C ALA A 233 -3.13 -1.08 -6.62
N ILE A 234 -2.71 0.12 -7.05
CA ILE A 234 -1.72 0.24 -8.11
C ILE A 234 -0.34 -0.06 -7.49
N LYS A 235 0.34 -1.08 -8.01
CA LYS A 235 1.72 -1.42 -7.67
C LYS A 235 2.63 -1.19 -8.87
N ALA A 236 3.90 -0.92 -8.61
CA ALA A 236 4.89 -0.80 -9.66
C ALA A 236 6.23 -1.47 -9.31
N TRP A 237 6.69 -2.36 -10.18
CA TRP A 237 7.99 -3.02 -10.08
C TRP A 237 8.98 -2.35 -11.03
N THR A 238 10.13 -1.94 -10.48
CA THR A 238 11.18 -1.15 -11.12
C THR A 238 12.41 -2.04 -11.30
N PHE A 239 13.16 -1.88 -12.39
CA PHE A 239 14.44 -2.54 -12.65
C PHE A 239 15.43 -1.54 -13.25
N ASP A 240 16.74 -1.67 -12.97
CA ASP A 240 17.76 -0.75 -13.51
C ASP A 240 19.04 -1.41 -14.03
N SER A 241 19.84 -0.61 -14.75
CA SER A 241 21.05 -1.02 -15.47
C SER A 241 22.25 -1.35 -14.59
N LEU A 242 22.19 -1.07 -13.28
CA LEU A 242 23.22 -1.45 -12.31
C LEU A 242 22.87 -2.76 -11.57
N GLY A 243 21.92 -3.53 -12.14
CA GLY A 243 21.40 -4.79 -11.61
C GLY A 243 20.08 -4.62 -10.86
N GLY A 244 19.49 -3.42 -10.85
CA GLY A 244 18.53 -3.03 -9.85
C GLY A 244 17.15 -3.66 -9.91
N HIS A 245 16.47 -3.70 -8.76
CA HIS A 245 15.02 -3.51 -8.66
C HIS A 245 14.50 -2.99 -7.30
N GLY A 246 13.25 -2.52 -7.35
CA GLY A 246 12.42 -2.24 -6.19
C GLY A 246 10.94 -2.25 -6.55
N GLU A 247 10.07 -2.39 -5.56
CA GLU A 247 8.61 -2.27 -5.74
C GLU A 247 8.08 -1.01 -5.07
N SER A 248 6.89 -0.57 -5.50
CA SER A 248 6.18 0.55 -4.88
C SER A 248 4.67 0.37 -4.91
N ALA A 249 3.98 0.93 -3.91
CA ALA A 249 2.52 1.02 -3.86
C ALA A 249 2.07 2.48 -4.01
N TRP A 250 1.04 2.70 -4.82
CA TRP A 250 0.51 4.02 -5.18
C TRP A 250 -0.86 4.23 -4.53
N THR A 251 -0.99 5.31 -3.76
CA THR A 251 -2.22 5.72 -3.07
C THR A 251 -2.63 7.12 -3.56
N ARG A 252 -3.88 7.27 -4.00
CA ARG A 252 -4.41 8.57 -4.40
C ARG A 252 -4.75 9.41 -3.16
N ASN A 253 -4.17 10.60 -3.07
CA ASN A 253 -4.33 11.56 -1.98
C ASN A 253 -4.83 12.89 -2.55
N GLY A 254 -6.15 13.05 -2.62
CA GLY A 254 -6.78 14.17 -3.33
C GLY A 254 -6.33 14.23 -4.79
N ASP A 255 -5.81 15.38 -5.21
CA ASP A 255 -5.25 15.62 -6.55
C ASP A 255 -3.76 15.28 -6.67
N SER A 256 -3.26 14.38 -5.82
CA SER A 256 -1.87 13.92 -5.82
C SER A 256 -1.77 12.40 -5.60
N TRP A 257 -0.61 11.84 -5.90
CA TRP A 257 -0.28 10.44 -5.65
C TRP A 257 0.83 10.35 -4.61
N LEU A 258 0.57 9.61 -3.54
CA LEU A 258 1.57 9.17 -2.58
C LEU A 258 2.08 7.80 -3.03
N ILE A 259 3.39 7.68 -3.25
CA ILE A 259 4.01 6.47 -3.80
C ILE A 259 5.10 6.02 -2.83
N ARG A 260 4.90 4.92 -2.12
CA ARG A 260 5.91 4.39 -1.18
C ARG A 260 6.68 3.26 -1.85
N GLY A 261 8.01 3.37 -1.93
CA GLY A 261 8.88 2.42 -2.64
C GLY A 261 9.99 1.82 -1.76
N ARG A 262 10.44 0.61 -2.11
CA ARG A 262 11.51 -0.17 -1.44
C ARG A 262 12.29 -1.07 -2.41
N GLY A 263 13.58 -1.37 -2.14
CA GLY A 263 14.45 -2.27 -2.93
C GLY A 263 15.77 -2.63 -2.22
N VAL A 264 16.60 -3.57 -2.71
CA VAL A 264 17.85 -4.01 -2.03
C VAL A 264 19.01 -4.36 -2.98
N THR A 265 20.01 -3.49 -3.18
CA THR A 265 21.18 -3.55 -4.13
C THR A 265 21.90 -4.91 -4.26
N GLY A 266 22.59 -5.25 -5.36
CA GLY A 266 23.26 -4.46 -6.41
C GLY A 266 24.77 -4.36 -6.05
N ASP A 267 25.11 -3.57 -5.02
CA ASP A 267 26.27 -3.77 -4.14
C ASP A 267 25.92 -4.40 -2.76
N GLY A 268 24.63 -4.51 -2.39
CA GLY A 268 24.11 -5.31 -1.26
C GLY A 268 23.01 -4.71 -0.35
N LYS A 269 22.85 -3.38 -0.26
CA LYS A 269 22.10 -2.71 0.87
C LYS A 269 20.64 -2.34 0.55
N GLU A 270 19.80 -2.04 1.55
CA GLU A 270 18.36 -1.74 1.38
C GLU A 270 18.03 -0.26 1.13
N ALA A 271 17.16 0.06 0.17
CA ALA A 271 16.58 1.39 -0.05
C ALA A 271 15.10 1.47 0.32
N SER A 272 14.68 2.66 0.73
CA SER A 272 13.27 3.08 0.71
C SER A 272 13.13 4.57 0.40
N ALA A 273 11.94 4.96 -0.08
CA ALA A 273 11.58 6.36 -0.35
C ALA A 273 10.06 6.54 -0.36
N THR A 274 9.60 7.75 -0.01
CA THR A 274 8.22 8.18 -0.26
C THR A 274 8.23 9.28 -1.31
N TYR A 275 7.52 9.10 -2.41
CA TYR A 275 7.35 10.11 -3.44
C TYR A 275 5.95 10.73 -3.37
N ILE A 276 5.86 12.01 -3.67
CA ILE A 276 4.60 12.75 -3.81
C ILE A 276 4.58 13.31 -5.23
N MET A 277 3.59 12.91 -6.02
CA MET A 277 3.48 13.27 -7.44
C MET A 277 2.15 13.99 -7.68
N LYS A 278 2.21 15.27 -8.04
CA LYS A 278 1.03 16.14 -8.22
C LYS A 278 1.01 16.76 -9.63
N PRO A 279 0.03 16.44 -10.50
CA PRO A 279 -0.12 17.15 -11.77
C PRO A 279 -0.37 18.65 -11.55
N LEU A 280 0.33 19.49 -12.32
CA LEU A 280 0.18 20.94 -12.36
C LEU A 280 -0.38 21.38 -13.71
N GLY A 281 -1.47 20.74 -14.14
CA GLY A 281 -2.04 20.84 -15.49
C GLY A 281 -1.56 19.71 -16.41
N LYS A 282 -1.62 19.92 -17.72
CA LYS A 282 -1.33 18.88 -18.72
C LYS A 282 0.15 18.58 -18.89
N ASP A 283 1.01 19.58 -18.71
CA ASP A 283 2.40 19.55 -19.20
C ASP A 283 3.45 19.77 -18.11
N ARG A 284 3.02 19.74 -16.84
CA ARG A 284 3.89 19.84 -15.66
C ARG A 284 3.43 18.90 -14.55
N ILE A 285 4.39 18.30 -13.84
CA ILE A 285 4.15 17.53 -12.62
C ILE A 285 5.08 18.05 -11.54
N GLU A 286 4.54 18.40 -10.38
CA GLU A 286 5.38 18.56 -9.19
C GLU A 286 5.71 17.18 -8.63
N PHE A 287 7.00 16.88 -8.49
CA PHE A 287 7.50 15.64 -7.93
C PHE A 287 8.38 15.94 -6.72
N GLN A 288 8.05 15.31 -5.59
CA GLN A 288 8.81 15.36 -4.37
C GLN A 288 9.26 13.93 -4.00
N ALA A 289 10.46 13.79 -3.47
CA ALA A 289 11.00 12.54 -2.94
C ALA A 289 11.51 12.81 -1.52
N VAL A 290 10.83 12.25 -0.54
CA VAL A 290 11.02 12.48 0.91
C VAL A 290 11.25 11.18 1.66
N HIS A 291 11.86 11.26 2.84
CA HIS A 291 12.20 10.10 3.67
C HIS A 291 13.01 9.04 2.90
N LYS A 292 13.95 9.51 2.08
CA LYS A 292 14.82 8.63 1.29
C LYS A 292 15.87 8.01 2.22
N VAL A 293 16.04 6.70 2.14
CA VAL A 293 17.02 5.94 2.93
C VAL A 293 17.78 5.00 2.01
N VAL A 294 19.09 4.95 2.19
CA VAL A 294 20.08 4.22 1.39
C VAL A 294 21.00 3.45 2.35
N GLY A 295 20.60 2.23 2.73
CA GLY A 295 21.24 1.45 3.79
C GLY A 295 21.07 2.17 5.12
N ASP A 296 22.16 2.39 5.84
CA ASP A 296 22.16 3.20 7.07
C ASP A 296 22.16 4.73 6.80
N GLN A 297 22.21 5.15 5.54
CA GLN A 297 22.37 6.56 5.15
C GLN A 297 21.03 7.21 4.80
N VAL A 298 20.69 8.32 5.47
CA VAL A 298 19.54 9.14 5.10
C VAL A 298 19.92 10.10 3.98
N GLU A 299 19.09 10.16 2.95
CA GLU A 299 19.27 10.90 1.71
C GLU A 299 18.46 12.22 1.75
N PRO A 300 19.03 13.40 1.43
CA PRO A 300 18.34 14.68 1.56
C PRO A 300 17.07 14.77 0.70
N ASP A 301 15.93 15.14 1.31
CA ASP A 301 14.66 15.35 0.62
C ASP A 301 14.80 16.29 -0.60
N SER A 302 14.12 15.98 -1.69
CA SER A 302 14.29 16.66 -2.99
C SER A 302 12.97 16.93 -3.70
N LYS A 303 12.81 18.11 -4.29
CA LYS A 303 11.62 18.55 -5.03
C LYS A 303 11.99 19.13 -6.39
N THR A 304 11.23 18.77 -7.42
CA THR A 304 11.42 19.20 -8.81
C THR A 304 10.09 19.35 -9.55
N ILE A 305 10.12 19.93 -10.75
CA ILE A 305 9.00 20.01 -11.70
C ILE A 305 9.38 19.24 -12.97
N LEU A 306 8.74 18.09 -13.21
CA LEU A 306 8.84 17.40 -14.50
C LEU A 306 8.06 18.19 -15.54
N VAL A 307 8.67 18.45 -16.70
CA VAL A 307 8.04 19.14 -17.84
C VAL A 307 7.80 18.14 -18.97
N ARG A 308 6.63 18.20 -19.61
CA ARG A 308 6.29 17.31 -20.74
C ARG A 308 7.14 17.67 -21.95
N LYS A 309 7.87 16.67 -22.48
CA LYS A 309 8.65 16.79 -23.71
C LYS A 309 7.71 16.69 -24.91
N VAL A 310 7.36 17.83 -25.49
CA VAL A 310 6.59 17.88 -26.74
C VAL A 310 7.44 17.28 -27.85
N LEU A 311 7.01 16.13 -28.39
CA LEU A 311 7.59 15.59 -29.61
C LEU A 311 7.22 16.54 -30.77
N PRO A 312 8.17 16.92 -31.64
CA PRO A 312 7.84 17.73 -32.81
C PRO A 312 6.81 16.99 -33.66
N SER A 313 5.79 17.71 -34.14
CA SER A 313 4.80 17.17 -35.07
C SER A 313 5.51 16.58 -36.28
N LYS A 314 5.22 15.32 -36.59
CA LYS A 314 5.80 14.65 -37.75
C LYS A 314 5.38 15.41 -39.02
N PRO A 315 6.33 15.80 -39.90
CA PRO A 315 6.01 16.45 -41.17
C PRO A 315 5.35 15.47 -42.15
#